data_AF-A0A453G7N2-F1
#
_entry.id   AF-A0A453G7N2-F1
#
_cell.length_a   1.000
_cell.length_b   1.000
_cell.length_c   1.000
_cell.angle_alpha   90.00
_cell.angle_beta   90.00
_cell.angle_gamma   90.00
#
_symmetry.space_group_name_H-M   'P 1'
#
loop_
_entity.id
_entity.type
_entity.pdbx_description
1 polymer ?
#
loop_
_entity_poly.entity_id
_entity_poly.type
_entity_poly.pdbx_seq_one_letter_code
_entity_poly.pdbx_strand_id
1 'polypeptide(L)'
;MPEISATGNNATLFNSGVMVIEPSNCTFQLLMNHINEITSYNGGDQGYLNEIFTWWHRIPKHMNFLKHFWEGDEEEVKAKKTQLFGANPPILYVLHYLGRKPWLCFRDYDCNWNVPILREFASDIAHTRWWKVHDKMPKKLQSYCLLRSRLKAGLEWERRQAEKANFTDGHWKRNITDKRLKICFEKFCFWESMLWHWGEAPNNATKKAPTPALPAATLSSS
;
A
#
# COMPACT_ATOMS: atom_id res chain seq x y z
N MET A 1 -5.86 26.02 -16.42
CA MET A 1 -5.49 24.62 -16.18
C MET A 1 -6.67 23.74 -16.56
N PRO A 2 -6.44 22.56 -17.15
CA PRO A 2 -7.48 21.57 -17.39
C PRO A 2 -8.21 21.24 -16.10
N GLU A 3 -9.51 21.01 -16.21
CA GLU A 3 -10.30 20.53 -15.08
C GLU A 3 -9.94 19.08 -14.78
N ILE A 4 -9.86 18.75 -13.49
CA ILE A 4 -9.57 17.39 -13.03
C ILE A 4 -10.77 16.81 -12.30
N SER A 5 -11.05 15.53 -12.52
CA SER A 5 -12.05 14.79 -11.75
C SER A 5 -11.42 13.66 -10.97
N ALA A 6 -11.77 13.52 -9.68
CA ALA A 6 -11.19 12.54 -8.79
C ALA A 6 -12.18 12.15 -7.66
N THR A 7 -11.83 11.15 -6.87
CA THR A 7 -12.62 10.79 -5.67
C THR A 7 -12.12 11.57 -4.47
N GLY A 8 -13.03 12.08 -3.63
CA GLY A 8 -12.66 12.78 -2.40
C GLY A 8 -11.91 11.88 -1.41
N ASN A 9 -10.88 12.42 -0.78
CA ASN A 9 -10.06 11.74 0.22
C ASN A 9 -10.38 12.22 1.65
N ASN A 10 -10.10 13.48 1.96
CA ASN A 10 -10.36 14.10 3.27
C ASN A 10 -10.70 15.58 3.06
N ALA A 11 -11.76 16.06 3.72
CA ALA A 11 -12.26 17.42 3.59
C ALA A 11 -12.43 17.85 2.11
N THR A 12 -11.68 18.86 1.67
CA THR A 12 -11.68 19.40 0.31
C THR A 12 -10.67 18.72 -0.62
N LEU A 13 -9.87 17.78 -0.11
CA LEU A 13 -8.77 17.14 -0.83
C LEU A 13 -9.25 15.91 -1.60
N PHE A 14 -8.72 15.72 -2.82
CA PHE A 14 -8.97 14.52 -3.61
C PHE A 14 -7.88 13.45 -3.43
N ASN A 15 -8.22 12.20 -3.73
CA ASN A 15 -7.30 11.08 -3.79
C ASN A 15 -6.71 11.00 -5.20
N SER A 16 -5.39 11.10 -5.33
CA SER A 16 -4.71 11.09 -6.64
C SER A 16 -4.54 9.69 -7.25
N GLY A 17 -4.98 8.63 -6.57
CA GLY A 17 -4.83 7.25 -7.05
C GLY A 17 -5.60 6.94 -8.33
N VAL A 18 -6.71 7.64 -8.58
CA VAL A 18 -7.47 7.58 -9.83
C VAL A 18 -7.98 8.97 -10.13
N MET A 19 -7.62 9.48 -11.32
CA MET A 19 -8.00 10.81 -11.77
C MET A 19 -8.38 10.76 -13.25
N VAL A 20 -9.32 11.61 -13.64
CA VAL A 20 -9.63 11.92 -15.04
C VAL A 20 -9.07 13.30 -15.30
N ILE A 21 -8.12 13.40 -16.24
CA ILE A 21 -7.43 14.63 -16.60
C ILE A 21 -7.26 14.69 -18.11
N GLU A 22 -7.38 15.88 -18.68
CA GLU A 22 -7.05 16.13 -20.08
C GLU A 22 -5.53 16.33 -20.23
N PRO A 23 -4.84 15.52 -21.06
CA PRO A 23 -3.43 15.73 -21.35
C PRO A 23 -3.18 17.09 -21.99
N SER A 24 -2.28 17.89 -21.40
CA SER A 24 -1.96 19.23 -21.88
C SER A 24 -0.47 19.51 -21.70
N ASN A 25 0.22 19.81 -22.79
CA ASN A 25 1.64 20.14 -22.74
C ASN A 25 1.90 21.41 -21.92
N CYS A 26 1.03 22.42 -22.03
CA CYS A 26 1.12 23.64 -21.22
C CYS A 26 1.01 23.33 -19.72
N THR A 27 0.10 22.43 -19.33
CA THR A 27 -0.06 22.03 -17.92
C THR A 27 1.16 21.27 -17.44
N PHE A 28 1.64 20.30 -18.22
CA PHE A 28 2.84 19.55 -17.87
C PHE A 28 4.04 20.49 -17.69
N GLN A 29 4.27 21.43 -18.61
CA GLN A 29 5.36 22.41 -18.50
C GLN A 29 5.21 23.31 -17.27
N LEU A 30 3.99 23.75 -16.94
CA LEU A 30 3.72 24.49 -15.71
C LEU A 30 4.11 23.68 -14.48
N LEU A 31 3.67 22.42 -14.37
CA LEU A 31 4.02 21.54 -13.24
C LEU A 31 5.55 21.36 -13.15
N MET A 32 6.21 21.08 -14.27
CA MET A 32 7.66 20.84 -14.31
C MET A 32 8.48 22.09 -13.96
N ASN A 33 8.09 23.27 -14.45
CA ASN A 33 8.81 24.52 -14.18
C ASN A 33 8.72 24.92 -12.71
N HIS A 34 7.59 24.63 -12.06
CA HIS A 34 7.32 25.02 -10.66
C HIS A 34 7.51 23.86 -9.66
N ILE A 35 8.12 22.74 -10.07
CA ILE A 35 8.24 21.53 -9.23
C ILE A 35 9.03 21.77 -7.93
N ASN A 36 9.99 22.70 -7.96
CA ASN A 36 10.80 23.06 -6.79
C ASN A 36 10.23 24.24 -5.99
N GLU A 37 9.16 24.88 -6.48
CA GLU A 37 8.52 26.03 -5.83
C GLU A 37 7.30 25.58 -5.01
N ILE A 38 6.53 24.62 -5.54
CA ILE A 38 5.31 24.12 -4.91
C ILE A 38 5.66 22.96 -4.00
N THR A 39 5.43 23.15 -2.70
CA THR A 39 5.73 22.14 -1.67
C THR A 39 4.52 21.22 -1.47
N SER A 40 4.71 19.92 -1.65
CA SER A 40 3.69 18.92 -1.32
C SER A 40 3.48 18.83 0.19
N TYR A 41 2.26 19.07 0.68
CA TYR A 41 1.95 18.96 2.11
C TYR A 41 2.19 17.58 2.72
N ASN A 42 2.23 16.51 1.90
CA ASN A 42 2.48 15.14 2.35
C ASN A 42 3.74 14.51 1.71
N GLY A 43 4.53 15.28 0.97
CA GLY A 43 5.73 14.82 0.27
C GLY A 43 5.49 13.91 -0.95
N GLY A 44 4.24 13.61 -1.29
CA GLY A 44 3.85 12.77 -2.43
C GLY A 44 3.13 13.54 -3.54
N ASP A 45 2.75 12.82 -4.59
CA ASP A 45 1.99 13.37 -5.73
C ASP A 45 0.61 13.88 -5.28
N GLN A 46 -0.08 13.18 -4.37
CA GLN A 46 -1.38 13.62 -3.89
C GLN A 46 -1.30 15.01 -3.26
N GLY A 47 -0.29 15.26 -2.42
CA GLY A 47 -0.13 16.55 -1.78
C GLY A 47 0.17 17.64 -2.80
N TYR A 48 1.15 17.37 -3.67
CA TYR A 48 1.57 18.29 -4.73
C TYR A 48 0.39 18.68 -5.65
N LEU A 49 -0.38 17.69 -6.11
CA LEU A 49 -1.50 17.92 -7.01
C LEU A 49 -2.66 18.67 -6.34
N ASN A 50 -2.90 18.46 -5.04
CA ASN A 50 -3.93 19.20 -4.31
C ASN A 50 -3.54 20.67 -4.04
N GLU A 51 -2.24 21.00 -4.00
CA GLU A 51 -1.79 22.41 -3.96
C GLU A 51 -2.06 23.15 -5.27
N ILE A 52 -2.09 22.42 -6.39
CA ILE A 52 -2.21 23.00 -7.74
C ILE A 52 -3.66 23.03 -8.21
N PHE A 53 -4.37 21.91 -8.03
CA PHE A 53 -5.76 21.75 -8.41
C PHE A 53 -6.67 21.99 -7.21
N THR A 54 -6.80 23.25 -6.81
CA THR A 54 -7.68 23.66 -5.70
C THR A 54 -9.17 23.53 -6.04
N TRP A 55 -9.51 23.48 -7.34
CA TRP A 55 -10.85 23.21 -7.86
C TRP A 55 -10.84 21.93 -8.69
N TRP A 56 -11.76 21.01 -8.40
CA TRP A 56 -11.85 19.70 -9.03
C TRP A 56 -13.28 19.14 -8.94
N HIS A 57 -13.61 18.20 -9.83
CA HIS A 57 -14.93 17.58 -9.92
C HIS A 57 -14.96 16.20 -9.25
N ARG A 58 -16.06 15.89 -8.57
CA ARG A 58 -16.19 14.63 -7.83
C ARG A 58 -16.61 13.48 -8.74
N ILE A 59 -15.86 12.37 -8.72
CA ILE A 59 -16.31 11.08 -9.25
C ILE A 59 -16.72 10.15 -8.09
N PRO A 60 -17.64 9.18 -8.32
CA PRO A 60 -18.15 8.32 -7.26
C PRO A 60 -17.07 7.49 -6.55
N LYS A 61 -17.24 7.23 -5.24
CA LYS A 61 -16.29 6.47 -4.42
C LYS A 61 -16.06 5.03 -4.91
N HIS A 62 -17.00 4.42 -5.64
CA HIS A 62 -16.81 3.09 -6.21
C HIS A 62 -15.72 3.03 -7.32
N MET A 63 -15.27 4.20 -7.82
CA MET A 63 -14.22 4.33 -8.84
C MET A 63 -12.81 4.49 -8.24
N ASN A 64 -12.68 4.66 -6.93
CA ASN A 64 -11.41 4.70 -6.22
C ASN A 64 -11.64 4.42 -4.73
N PHE A 65 -12.00 3.18 -4.41
CA PHE A 65 -12.33 2.80 -3.04
C PHE A 65 -11.08 2.33 -2.30
N LEU A 66 -10.77 2.92 -1.14
CA LEU A 66 -9.57 2.57 -0.38
C LEU A 66 -9.71 1.23 0.35
N LYS A 67 -8.69 0.36 0.23
CA LYS A 67 -8.50 -0.80 1.11
C LYS A 67 -7.95 -0.31 2.45
N HIS A 68 -8.83 0.27 3.26
CA HIS A 68 -8.48 0.86 4.56
C HIS A 68 -9.63 0.77 5.57
N PHE A 69 -9.31 0.31 6.77
CA PHE A 69 -10.15 0.24 7.95
C PHE A 69 -9.65 1.29 8.93
N TRP A 70 -10.45 2.31 9.20
CA TRP A 70 -10.04 3.42 10.06
C TRP A 70 -10.06 2.97 11.52
N GLU A 71 -9.16 3.54 12.32
CA GLU A 71 -9.24 3.41 13.77
C GLU A 71 -10.59 3.97 14.26
N GLY A 72 -11.29 3.19 15.08
CA GLY A 72 -12.66 3.52 15.53
C GLY A 72 -13.79 3.12 14.58
N ASP A 73 -13.52 2.52 13.41
CA ASP A 73 -14.59 1.93 12.59
C ASP A 73 -15.36 0.87 13.42
N GLU A 74 -16.69 1.02 13.46
CA GLU A 74 -17.58 0.01 14.04
C GLU A 74 -17.48 -1.32 13.30
N GLU A 75 -17.73 -2.44 13.99
CA GLU A 75 -17.62 -3.79 13.39
C GLU A 75 -18.57 -3.97 12.19
N GLU A 76 -19.75 -3.36 12.21
CA GLU A 76 -20.67 -3.36 11.07
C GLU A 76 -20.06 -2.66 9.84
N VAL A 77 -19.34 -1.54 10.04
CA VAL A 77 -18.67 -0.80 8.96
C VAL A 77 -17.54 -1.64 8.37
N LYS A 78 -16.73 -2.30 9.23
CA LYS A 78 -15.66 -3.21 8.79
C LYS A 78 -16.24 -4.41 8.02
N ALA A 79 -17.32 -5.00 8.52
CA ALA A 79 -18.01 -6.11 7.85
C ALA A 79 -18.54 -5.68 6.47
N LYS A 80 -19.16 -4.51 6.38
CA LYS A 80 -19.66 -3.94 5.12
C LYS A 80 -18.52 -3.68 4.12
N LYS A 81 -17.40 -3.10 4.54
CA LYS A 81 -16.21 -2.92 3.68
C LYS A 81 -15.69 -4.26 3.16
N THR A 82 -15.60 -5.26 4.05
CA THR A 82 -15.18 -6.62 3.72
C THR A 82 -16.11 -7.27 2.69
N GLN A 83 -17.43 -7.09 2.83
CA GLN A 83 -18.42 -7.52 1.83
C GLN A 83 -18.21 -6.82 0.48
N LEU A 84 -17.98 -5.50 0.48
CA LEU A 84 -17.74 -4.72 -0.75
C LEU A 84 -16.48 -5.19 -1.49
N PHE A 85 -15.40 -5.49 -0.78
CA PHE A 85 -14.15 -6.02 -1.37
C PHE A 85 -14.36 -7.38 -2.06
N GLY A 86 -15.23 -8.21 -1.49
CA GLY A 86 -15.51 -9.57 -1.95
C GLY A 86 -16.64 -9.69 -2.97
N ALA A 87 -17.44 -8.63 -3.18
CA ALA A 87 -18.69 -8.69 -3.92
C ALA A 87 -18.56 -9.30 -5.33
N ASN A 88 -19.55 -10.13 -5.68
CA ASN A 88 -19.72 -10.72 -7.00
C ASN A 88 -21.23 -10.81 -7.32
N PRO A 89 -21.77 -10.03 -8.29
CA PRO A 89 -21.05 -9.12 -9.19
C PRO A 89 -20.33 -7.96 -8.46
N PRO A 90 -19.29 -7.36 -9.06
CA PRO A 90 -18.54 -6.29 -8.41
C PRO A 90 -19.43 -5.06 -8.15
N ILE A 91 -19.45 -4.56 -6.91
CA ILE A 91 -20.03 -3.27 -6.54
C ILE A 91 -18.97 -2.16 -6.64
N LEU A 92 -17.74 -2.47 -6.21
CA LEU A 92 -16.59 -1.61 -6.40
C LEU A 92 -15.99 -1.87 -7.78
N TYR A 93 -15.80 -0.82 -8.57
CA TYR A 93 -15.14 -0.92 -9.87
C TYR A 93 -13.62 -0.82 -9.74
N VAL A 94 -13.13 -0.06 -8.76
CA VAL A 94 -11.71 0.06 -8.45
C VAL A 94 -11.48 -0.06 -6.94
N LEU A 95 -10.51 -0.90 -6.58
CA LEU A 95 -10.02 -1.05 -5.22
C LEU A 95 -8.57 -0.57 -5.13
N HIS A 96 -8.34 0.45 -4.31
CA HIS A 96 -7.04 1.08 -4.10
C HIS A 96 -6.32 0.41 -2.92
N TYR A 97 -5.28 -0.37 -3.23
CA TYR A 97 -4.50 -1.10 -2.23
C TYR A 97 -3.48 -0.18 -1.53
N LEU A 98 -3.84 0.28 -0.33
CA LEU A 98 -2.91 0.92 0.61
C LEU A 98 -2.12 -0.14 1.41
N GLY A 99 -1.09 0.30 2.13
CA GLY A 99 -0.14 -0.56 2.83
C GLY A 99 0.80 -1.32 1.89
N ARG A 100 1.29 -2.48 2.34
CA ARG A 100 2.12 -3.36 1.50
C ARG A 100 1.29 -3.93 0.36
N LYS A 101 1.85 -3.87 -0.86
CA LYS A 101 1.18 -4.33 -2.07
C LYS A 101 1.02 -5.86 -2.09
N PRO A 102 -0.07 -6.43 -2.66
CA PRO A 102 -0.34 -7.86 -2.61
C PRO A 102 0.78 -8.76 -3.17
N TRP A 103 1.45 -8.33 -4.24
CA TRP A 103 2.57 -9.07 -4.83
C TRP A 103 3.83 -9.10 -3.97
N LEU A 104 3.93 -8.22 -2.96
CA LEU A 104 5.04 -8.22 -2.01
C LEU A 104 4.77 -9.12 -0.79
N CYS A 105 3.54 -9.58 -0.61
CA CYS A 105 3.17 -10.59 0.38
C CYS A 105 3.21 -11.99 -0.24
N PHE A 106 3.26 -13.04 0.58
CA PHE A 106 2.95 -14.39 0.10
C PHE A 106 1.49 -14.51 -0.36
N ARG A 107 1.22 -15.48 -1.23
CA ARG A 107 -0.14 -15.71 -1.77
C ARG A 107 -1.15 -16.11 -0.69
N ASP A 108 -0.69 -16.72 0.40
CA ASP A 108 -1.51 -17.43 1.37
C ASP A 108 -2.41 -16.50 2.23
N TYR A 109 -1.97 -15.26 2.48
CA TYR A 109 -2.74 -14.24 3.20
C TYR A 109 -2.15 -12.84 3.03
N ASP A 110 -2.91 -11.80 3.43
CA ASP A 110 -2.43 -10.42 3.42
C ASP A 110 -1.38 -10.20 4.52
N CYS A 111 -0.10 -10.16 4.16
CA CYS A 111 0.98 -10.04 5.14
C CYS A 111 0.99 -8.71 5.93
N ASN A 112 0.16 -7.73 5.54
CA ASN A 112 -0.11 -6.54 6.37
C ASN A 112 -0.63 -6.93 7.78
N TRP A 113 -1.26 -8.11 7.95
CA TRP A 113 -1.67 -8.64 9.27
C TRP A 113 -0.51 -8.80 10.26
N ASN A 114 0.70 -9.10 9.78
CA ASN A 114 1.87 -9.35 10.64
C ASN A 114 2.51 -8.06 11.17
N VAL A 115 2.13 -6.89 10.68
CA VAL A 115 2.80 -5.62 10.98
C VAL A 115 1.79 -4.65 11.60
N PRO A 116 1.93 -4.27 12.89
CA PRO A 116 0.93 -3.46 13.61
C PRO A 116 0.45 -2.22 12.85
N ILE A 117 1.37 -1.40 12.36
CA ILE A 117 1.06 -0.15 11.66
C ILE A 117 0.39 -0.37 10.29
N LEU A 118 0.42 -1.59 9.75
CA LEU A 118 -0.20 -1.92 8.47
C LEU A 118 -1.55 -2.65 8.61
N ARG A 119 -1.96 -2.99 9.84
CA ARG A 119 -3.20 -3.77 10.08
C ARG A 119 -4.44 -3.05 9.60
N GLU A 120 -4.46 -1.72 9.64
CA GLU A 120 -5.54 -0.90 9.08
C GLU A 120 -5.74 -1.12 7.57
N PHE A 121 -4.75 -1.63 6.86
CA PHE A 121 -4.85 -1.96 5.44
C PHE A 121 -5.10 -3.45 5.18
N ALA A 122 -5.06 -4.31 6.19
CA ALA A 122 -5.03 -5.76 5.99
C ALA A 122 -6.41 -6.31 5.59
N SER A 123 -6.48 -7.08 4.50
CA SER A 123 -7.70 -7.78 4.10
C SER A 123 -7.40 -8.98 3.20
N ASP A 124 -7.65 -10.18 3.71
CA ASP A 124 -7.50 -11.42 2.94
C ASP A 124 -8.45 -11.50 1.75
N ILE A 125 -9.65 -10.92 1.87
CA ILE A 125 -10.62 -10.88 0.79
C ILE A 125 -10.09 -10.02 -0.36
N ALA A 126 -9.60 -8.82 -0.07
CA ALA A 126 -8.97 -7.96 -1.05
C ALA A 126 -7.69 -8.59 -1.63
N HIS A 127 -6.87 -9.24 -0.79
CA HIS A 127 -5.66 -9.94 -1.23
C HIS A 127 -5.98 -11.07 -2.22
N THR A 128 -6.95 -11.90 -1.88
CA THR A 128 -7.46 -12.97 -2.75
C THR A 128 -7.99 -12.40 -4.07
N ARG A 129 -8.69 -11.26 -4.03
CA ARG A 129 -9.19 -10.56 -5.23
C ARG A 129 -8.05 -10.14 -6.15
N TRP A 130 -6.94 -9.64 -5.61
CA TRP A 130 -5.77 -9.26 -6.40
C TRP A 130 -5.13 -10.48 -7.09
N TRP A 131 -5.01 -11.60 -6.37
CA TRP A 131 -4.46 -12.83 -6.94
C TRP A 131 -5.30 -13.40 -8.09
N LYS A 132 -6.63 -13.24 -8.06
CA LYS A 132 -7.49 -13.56 -9.21
C LYS A 132 -7.16 -12.74 -10.46
N VAL A 133 -6.70 -11.49 -10.30
CA VAL A 133 -6.24 -10.66 -11.42
C VAL A 133 -4.87 -11.13 -11.89
N HIS A 134 -3.92 -11.33 -10.96
CA HIS A 134 -2.59 -11.85 -11.26
C HIS A 134 -2.63 -13.15 -12.07
N ASP A 135 -3.49 -14.09 -11.69
CA ASP A 135 -3.57 -15.40 -12.36
C ASP A 135 -4.04 -15.31 -13.81
N LYS A 136 -4.77 -14.24 -14.17
CA LYS A 136 -5.18 -13.93 -15.55
C LYS A 136 -4.12 -13.17 -16.34
N MET A 137 -3.08 -12.63 -15.69
CA MET A 137 -2.03 -11.90 -16.38
C MET A 137 -1.15 -12.84 -17.24
N PRO A 138 -0.60 -12.38 -18.37
CA PRO A 138 0.41 -13.11 -19.12
C PRO A 138 1.61 -13.52 -18.25
N LYS A 139 2.22 -14.68 -18.53
CA LYS A 139 3.35 -15.22 -17.73
C LYS A 139 4.53 -14.26 -17.60
N LYS A 140 4.82 -13.49 -18.65
CA LYS A 140 5.85 -12.43 -18.64
C LYS A 140 5.55 -11.32 -17.63
N LEU A 141 4.27 -11.01 -17.36
CA LEU A 141 3.93 -10.02 -16.34
C LEU A 141 3.99 -10.63 -14.93
N GLN A 142 3.57 -11.90 -14.79
CA GLN A 142 3.67 -12.62 -13.52
C GLN A 142 5.12 -12.69 -12.99
N SER A 143 6.14 -12.75 -13.87
CA SER A 143 7.55 -12.79 -13.43
C SER A 143 8.02 -11.52 -12.73
N TYR A 144 7.40 -10.36 -12.97
CA TYR A 144 7.72 -9.14 -12.21
C TYR A 144 7.20 -9.17 -10.77
N CYS A 145 6.31 -10.13 -10.45
CA CYS A 145 5.78 -10.36 -9.11
C CYS A 145 6.58 -11.43 -8.33
N LEU A 146 7.73 -11.88 -8.82
CA LEU A 146 8.60 -12.79 -8.07
C LEU A 146 9.19 -12.08 -6.84
N LEU A 147 9.39 -12.86 -5.77
CA LEU A 147 9.90 -12.33 -4.50
C LEU A 147 11.42 -12.39 -4.49
N ARG A 148 12.07 -11.25 -4.25
CA ARG A 148 13.50 -11.21 -3.97
C ARG A 148 13.82 -11.99 -2.70
N SER A 149 15.02 -12.53 -2.62
CA SER A 149 15.50 -13.39 -1.52
C SER A 149 15.47 -12.64 -0.19
N ARG A 150 15.90 -11.36 -0.20
CA ARG A 150 15.78 -10.47 0.95
C ARG A 150 14.32 -10.31 1.40
N LEU A 151 13.38 -10.12 0.48
CA LEU A 151 11.97 -9.96 0.84
C LEU A 151 11.37 -11.24 1.45
N LYS A 152 11.74 -12.42 0.96
CA LYS A 152 11.30 -13.71 1.55
C LYS A 152 11.72 -13.81 3.02
N ALA A 153 12.98 -13.50 3.32
CA ALA A 153 13.50 -13.48 4.69
C ALA A 153 12.78 -12.44 5.56
N GLY A 154 12.52 -11.24 5.02
CA GLY A 154 11.77 -10.20 5.72
C GLY A 154 10.33 -10.61 6.07
N LEU A 155 9.61 -11.24 5.15
CA LEU A 155 8.25 -11.74 5.39
C LEU A 155 8.23 -12.82 6.49
N GLU A 156 9.19 -13.75 6.47
CA GLU A 156 9.30 -14.77 7.52
C GLU A 156 9.69 -14.17 8.87
N TRP A 157 10.59 -13.18 8.89
CA TRP A 157 10.91 -12.45 10.10
C TRP A 157 9.69 -11.73 10.68
N GLU A 158 8.92 -11.02 9.86
CA GLU A 158 7.67 -10.35 10.27
C GLU A 158 6.66 -11.35 10.83
N ARG A 159 6.53 -12.53 10.20
CA ARG A 159 5.68 -13.62 10.70
C ARG A 159 6.12 -14.10 12.09
N ARG A 160 7.42 -14.29 12.31
CA ARG A 160 7.99 -14.68 13.62
C ARG A 160 7.81 -13.59 14.69
N GLN A 161 7.88 -12.32 14.31
CA GLN A 161 7.57 -11.23 15.25
C GLN A 161 6.10 -11.23 15.65
N ALA A 162 5.17 -11.44 14.71
CA ALA A 162 3.75 -11.56 15.00
C ALA A 162 3.42 -12.78 15.88
N GLU A 163 4.12 -13.90 15.65
CA GLU A 163 4.07 -15.11 16.50
C GLU A 163 4.57 -14.83 17.92
N LYS A 164 5.76 -14.21 18.05
CA LYS A 164 6.34 -13.84 19.34
C LYS A 164 5.44 -12.86 20.11
N ALA A 165 4.82 -11.92 19.41
CA ALA A 165 3.87 -10.98 19.98
C ALA A 165 2.46 -11.56 20.17
N ASN A 166 2.25 -12.82 19.80
CA ASN A 166 0.99 -13.56 19.93
C ASN A 166 -0.23 -12.80 19.38
N PHE A 167 -0.13 -12.31 18.13
CA PHE A 167 -1.24 -11.59 17.51
C PHE A 167 -2.50 -12.47 17.46
N THR A 168 -3.61 -11.89 17.91
CA THR A 168 -4.88 -12.59 18.18
C THR A 168 -5.60 -13.06 16.92
N ASP A 169 -5.38 -12.42 15.78
CA ASP A 169 -5.97 -12.80 14.49
C ASP A 169 -5.40 -14.12 13.92
N GLY A 170 -4.25 -14.57 14.44
CA GLY A 170 -3.69 -15.89 14.11
C GLY A 170 -3.16 -16.06 12.68
N HIS A 171 -3.03 -15.01 11.86
CA HIS A 171 -2.55 -15.17 10.48
C HIS A 171 -1.12 -15.72 10.41
N TRP A 172 -0.28 -15.43 11.41
CA TRP A 172 1.09 -15.93 11.51
C TRP A 172 1.20 -17.46 11.63
N LYS A 173 0.11 -18.15 11.99
CA LYS A 173 0.02 -19.62 12.08
C LYS A 173 -0.22 -20.28 10.71
N ARG A 174 -0.56 -19.52 9.67
CA ARG A 174 -0.93 -20.08 8.37
C ARG A 174 0.30 -20.65 7.66
N ASN A 175 0.14 -21.83 7.07
CA ASN A 175 1.17 -22.44 6.25
C ASN A 175 1.38 -21.65 4.96
N ILE A 176 2.65 -21.36 4.64
CA ILE A 176 3.02 -20.69 3.39
C ILE A 176 3.19 -21.72 2.28
N THR A 177 2.27 -21.71 1.31
CA THR A 177 2.27 -22.62 0.15
C THR A 177 2.66 -21.92 -1.16
N ASP A 178 2.87 -20.61 -1.12
CA ASP A 178 3.27 -19.81 -2.27
C ASP A 178 4.52 -20.36 -2.97
N LYS A 179 4.33 -20.81 -4.22
CA LYS A 179 5.41 -21.37 -5.06
C LYS A 179 6.58 -20.40 -5.25
N ARG A 180 6.35 -19.08 -5.17
CA ARG A 180 7.40 -18.05 -5.30
C ARG A 180 8.47 -18.16 -4.22
N LEU A 181 8.16 -18.76 -3.07
CA LEU A 181 9.15 -19.04 -2.03
C LEU A 181 10.32 -19.87 -2.56
N LYS A 182 10.04 -20.84 -3.44
CA LYS A 182 11.02 -21.77 -4.02
C LYS A 182 11.68 -21.27 -5.32
N ILE A 183 11.16 -20.19 -5.92
CA ILE A 183 11.67 -19.67 -7.20
C ILE A 183 12.84 -18.73 -6.92
N CYS A 184 13.97 -18.96 -7.59
CA CYS A 184 15.15 -18.11 -7.55
C CYS A 184 15.36 -17.44 -8.91
N PHE A 185 15.55 -16.11 -8.92
CA PHE A 185 15.90 -15.35 -10.12
C PHE A 185 17.07 -14.38 -9.88
N GLU A 186 17.68 -14.42 -8.70
CA GLU A 186 18.85 -13.64 -8.32
C GLU A 186 20.09 -14.54 -8.28
N LYS A 187 21.30 -13.96 -8.30
CA LYS A 187 22.54 -14.74 -8.19
C LYS A 187 22.65 -15.50 -6.86
N PHE A 188 22.02 -14.99 -5.80
CA PHE A 188 22.02 -15.56 -4.47
C PHE A 188 20.59 -15.65 -3.95
N CYS A 189 20.15 -16.85 -3.56
CA CYS A 189 18.76 -17.14 -3.21
C CYS A 189 18.54 -17.90 -1.91
N PHE A 190 19.59 -18.07 -1.11
CA PHE A 190 19.47 -18.63 0.23
C PHE A 190 18.86 -17.58 1.16
N TRP A 191 17.53 -17.45 1.11
CA TRP A 191 16.84 -16.47 1.94
C TRP A 191 16.81 -16.92 3.41
N GLU A 192 16.84 -18.22 3.68
CA GLU A 192 16.95 -18.78 5.02
C GLU A 192 18.25 -18.34 5.69
N SER A 193 19.36 -18.26 4.96
CA SER A 193 20.63 -17.77 5.51
C SER A 193 20.57 -16.27 5.84
N MET A 194 19.84 -15.48 5.04
CA MET A 194 19.63 -14.05 5.31
C MET A 194 18.82 -13.80 6.58
N LEU A 195 17.96 -14.75 6.98
CA LEU A 195 17.14 -14.63 8.18
C LEU A 195 17.97 -14.62 9.47
N TRP A 196 19.12 -15.31 9.48
CA TRP A 196 19.99 -15.39 10.65
C TRP A 196 20.56 -14.03 11.07
N HIS A 197 20.81 -13.16 10.11
CA HIS A 197 21.33 -11.80 10.34
C HIS A 197 20.22 -10.73 10.33
N TRP A 198 18.95 -11.15 10.30
CA TRP A 198 17.85 -10.23 10.13
C TRP A 198 17.51 -9.50 11.44
N GLY A 199 17.75 -8.19 11.46
CA GLY A 199 17.57 -7.36 12.66
C GLY A 199 18.87 -7.12 13.43
N GLU A 200 20.01 -7.67 12.98
CA GLU A 200 21.32 -7.21 13.43
C GLU A 200 21.54 -5.78 12.91
N ALA A 201 21.88 -4.85 13.79
CA ALA A 201 22.30 -3.52 13.37
C ALA A 201 23.57 -3.68 12.50
N PRO A 202 23.73 -2.91 11.41
CA PRO A 202 24.95 -2.96 10.64
C PRO A 202 26.12 -2.56 11.53
N ASN A 203 26.96 -3.52 11.89
CA ASN A 203 28.21 -3.24 12.59
C ASN A 203 29.06 -2.39 11.64
N ASN A 204 29.30 -1.14 12.05
CA ASN A 204 30.04 -0.06 11.39
C ASN A 204 29.30 0.75 10.30
N ALA A 205 28.47 1.70 10.75
CA ALA A 205 28.34 2.99 10.09
C ALA A 205 28.46 4.12 11.12
N THR A 206 29.69 4.59 11.33
CA THR A 206 29.95 5.93 11.84
C THR A 206 29.24 6.95 10.97
N LYS A 207 28.15 7.53 11.50
CA LYS A 207 27.64 8.90 11.38
C LYS A 207 26.13 8.85 11.63
N LYS A 208 25.70 9.38 12.77
CA LYS A 208 24.30 9.70 13.06
C LYS A 208 23.77 10.54 11.89
N ALA A 209 22.86 10.00 11.10
CA ALA A 209 22.00 10.81 10.26
C ALA A 209 21.08 11.63 11.20
N PRO A 210 20.83 12.92 10.92
CA PRO A 210 19.94 13.72 11.74
C PRO A 210 18.51 13.17 11.62
N THR A 211 17.87 13.00 12.77
CA THR A 211 16.46 12.62 12.90
C THR A 211 15.59 13.68 12.21
N PRO A 212 14.71 13.33 11.26
CA PRO A 212 13.68 14.26 10.79
C PRO A 212 12.72 14.53 11.94
N ALA A 213 12.50 15.81 12.26
CA ALA A 213 11.51 16.22 13.25
C ALA A 213 10.11 15.81 12.78
N LEU A 214 9.36 15.14 13.66
CA LEU A 214 7.93 14.90 13.49
C LEU A 214 7.19 16.24 13.48
N PRO A 215 6.32 16.54 12.49
CA PRO A 215 5.42 17.66 12.61
C PRO A 215 4.39 17.36 13.71
N ALA A 216 4.32 18.26 14.69
CA ALA A 216 3.30 18.24 15.73
C ALA A 216 1.93 18.48 15.08
N ALA A 217 1.04 17.49 15.15
CA ALA A 217 -0.35 17.67 14.80
C ALA A 217 -1.01 18.50 15.91
N THR A 218 -1.23 19.79 15.67
CA THR A 218 -2.17 20.58 16.46
C THR A 218 -3.59 20.16 16.10
N LEU A 219 -4.20 19.39 17.00
CA LEU A 219 -5.65 19.30 17.11
C LEU A 219 -6.20 20.68 17.43
N SER A 220 -6.98 21.27 16.52
CA SER A 220 -7.97 22.28 16.88
C SER A 220 -9.35 21.75 16.56
N SER A 221 -10.09 21.48 17.62
CA SER A 221 -11.53 21.31 17.63
C SER A 221 -12.25 22.53 17.07
N SER A 222 -13.08 22.34 16.05
CA SER A 222 -14.41 22.95 15.83
C SER A 222 -15.02 22.39 14.55
#